data_AF-J1H241-F1
#
_entry.id   AF-J1H241-F1
#
_cell.length_a   1.000
_cell.length_b   1.000
_cell.length_c   1.000
_cell.angle_alpha   90.00
_cell.angle_beta   90.00
_cell.angle_gamma   90.00
#
_symmetry.space_group_name_H-M   'P 1'
#
loop_
_entity.id
_entity.type
_entity.pdbx_description
1 polymer ?
#
loop_
_entity_poly.entity_id
_entity_poly.type
_entity_poly.pdbx_seq_one_letter_code
_entity_poly.pdbx_strand_id
1 'polypeptide(L)'
;MIPTSPSRTWKRAARTLSAFLCLTTFALGSCSVFSKTPEETKASDDNSPRPTAEAPTIDPINSPTPEAGNGRRTAEAPTIDPSASPTPWTAPSLKFYNEDTSVWYQDDSIANPDAVTDQGNIEGFLSHDGNCQGIEKRDISEAIHNNVLSDDEMSSLLVDIKDNNISDVSETSRETVDRVRDDGGTMDGYSIGWTGTFTSQDGESQEVEGYKFARAVGDAGLNFSVMAMCRKGSSITSDQWQTILGGIRIEGLTAGKMK
;
A
#
# COMPACT_ATOMS: atom_id res chain seq x y z
N MET A 1 61.60 -24.97 -40.83
CA MET A 1 61.32 -23.63 -41.39
C MET A 1 60.74 -22.76 -40.28
N ILE A 2 61.40 -21.65 -39.96
CA ILE A 2 60.89 -20.49 -39.19
C ILE A 2 60.40 -19.50 -40.29
N PRO A 3 59.34 -18.66 -40.16
CA PRO A 3 59.04 -17.72 -39.04
C PRO A 3 57.52 -17.57 -38.74
N THR A 4 56.95 -16.78 -37.83
CA THR A 4 57.35 -15.61 -37.02
C THR A 4 56.27 -15.41 -35.93
N SER A 5 56.66 -15.01 -34.72
CA SER A 5 55.77 -14.35 -33.73
C SER A 5 55.56 -12.87 -34.12
N PRO A 6 54.58 -12.11 -33.59
CA PRO A 6 54.72 -11.64 -32.20
C PRO A 6 53.42 -11.47 -31.39
N SER A 7 53.67 -11.53 -30.08
CA SER A 7 52.90 -11.05 -28.95
C SER A 7 52.34 -9.63 -29.11
N ARG A 8 51.10 -9.42 -28.63
CA ARG A 8 50.60 -8.10 -28.21
C ARG A 8 50.25 -8.12 -26.73
N THR A 9 51.16 -7.56 -25.97
CA THR A 9 50.96 -7.01 -24.65
C THR A 9 50.03 -5.80 -24.75
N TRP A 10 48.95 -5.76 -23.97
CA TRP A 10 48.24 -4.52 -23.72
C TRP A 10 48.55 -4.02 -22.32
N LYS A 11 49.18 -2.84 -22.31
CA LYS A 11 49.73 -2.16 -21.15
C LYS A 11 48.59 -1.53 -20.36
N ARG A 12 48.71 -1.66 -19.03
CA ARG A 12 48.02 -0.86 -18.02
C ARG A 12 48.16 0.63 -18.36
N ALA A 13 47.03 1.32 -18.50
CA ALA A 13 47.00 2.78 -18.43
C ALA A 13 46.62 3.17 -17.00
N ALA A 14 47.62 3.41 -16.18
CA ALA A 14 47.45 4.13 -14.92
C ALA A 14 47.23 5.61 -15.27
N ARG A 15 46.04 6.13 -14.99
CA ARG A 15 45.82 7.58 -14.91
C ARG A 15 45.90 7.99 -13.45
N THR A 16 47.08 8.49 -13.09
CA THR A 16 47.33 9.26 -11.87
C THR A 16 46.65 10.62 -11.99
N LEU A 17 45.66 10.88 -11.13
CA LEU A 17 45.23 12.22 -10.75
C LEU A 17 45.60 12.38 -9.27
N SER A 18 46.65 13.15 -9.03
CA SER A 18 47.04 13.62 -7.70
C SER A 18 46.51 15.04 -7.50
N ALA A 19 46.23 15.34 -6.23
CA ALA A 19 45.85 16.61 -5.61
C ALA A 19 44.33 16.86 -5.54
N PHE A 20 43.72 17.25 -4.41
CA PHE A 20 44.20 17.94 -3.22
C PHE A 20 43.51 17.43 -1.95
N LEU A 21 44.28 17.45 -0.85
CA LEU A 21 43.81 17.31 0.53
C LEU A 21 42.94 18.53 0.88
N CYS A 22 41.70 18.31 1.33
CA CYS A 22 40.96 19.25 2.17
C CYS A 22 40.21 18.46 3.24
N LEU A 23 40.85 18.34 4.41
CA LEU A 23 40.12 18.11 5.66
C LEU A 23 39.20 19.30 5.86
N THR A 24 37.89 19.07 5.79
CA THR A 24 36.93 19.93 6.48
C THR A 24 35.97 19.03 7.24
N THR A 25 36.16 19.03 8.55
CA THR A 25 35.15 18.68 9.55
C THR A 25 33.92 19.55 9.31
N PHE A 26 32.78 18.97 8.99
CA PHE A 26 31.51 19.66 9.19
C PHE A 26 30.76 19.01 10.33
N ALA A 27 30.81 19.75 11.45
CA ALA A 27 30.01 19.57 12.63
C ALA A 27 28.52 19.67 12.31
N LEU A 28 27.72 18.98 13.13
CA LEU A 28 26.28 19.18 13.29
C LEU A 28 25.98 20.68 13.43
N GLY A 29 25.21 21.22 12.48
CA GLY A 29 24.85 22.63 12.43
C GLY A 29 23.39 22.78 12.01
N SER A 30 22.49 22.57 12.97
CA SER A 30 21.13 23.09 12.91
C SER A 30 21.18 24.60 12.65
N CYS A 31 20.67 25.05 11.51
CA CYS A 31 20.28 26.44 11.31
C CYS A 31 18.78 26.48 11.10
N SER A 32 18.06 26.50 12.22
CA SER A 32 16.87 27.34 12.31
C SER A 32 17.32 28.80 12.20
N VAL A 33 16.57 29.60 11.45
CA VAL A 33 16.07 30.95 11.75
C VAL A 33 15.71 31.61 10.41
N PHE A 34 14.40 31.75 10.14
CA PHE A 34 13.89 33.09 9.85
C PHE A 34 12.51 33.26 10.48
N SER A 35 12.50 34.11 11.50
CA SER A 35 11.37 34.55 12.28
C SER A 35 10.43 35.40 11.44
N LYS A 36 9.12 35.20 11.63
CA LYS A 36 8.17 36.31 11.65
C LYS A 36 7.22 36.09 12.82
N THR A 37 7.30 37.02 13.78
CA THR A 37 6.49 37.11 15.01
C THR A 37 5.01 37.36 14.67
N PRO A 38 4.10 37.11 15.64
CA PRO A 38 2.69 36.81 15.43
C PRO A 38 1.85 38.09 15.26
N GLU A 39 0.86 38.00 14.37
CA GLU A 39 -0.26 38.94 14.37
C GLU A 39 -1.48 38.25 14.98
N GLU A 40 -1.74 38.65 16.21
CA GLU A 40 -2.96 38.43 16.96
C GLU A 40 -4.10 39.15 16.22
N THR A 41 -5.05 38.41 15.64
CA THR A 41 -6.33 39.00 15.19
C THR A 41 -7.47 38.06 15.54
N LYS A 42 -8.06 38.41 16.69
CA LYS A 42 -9.47 38.36 17.07
C LYS A 42 -10.35 37.29 16.43
N ALA A 43 -10.87 36.44 17.32
CA ALA A 43 -12.16 35.78 17.19
C ALA A 43 -13.22 36.76 16.66
N SER A 44 -13.89 36.35 15.59
CA SER A 44 -15.23 36.82 15.27
C SER A 44 -16.12 35.60 15.32
N ASP A 45 -16.92 35.53 16.38
CA ASP A 45 -18.14 34.75 16.43
C ASP A 45 -19.02 35.18 15.26
N ASP A 46 -19.30 34.26 14.33
CA ASP A 46 -20.47 34.38 13.47
C ASP A 46 -21.35 33.15 13.71
N ASN A 47 -22.26 33.36 14.65
CA ASN A 47 -23.25 32.42 15.12
C ASN A 47 -24.48 32.64 14.23
N SER A 48 -24.64 31.83 13.18
CA SER A 48 -25.88 31.79 12.41
C SER A 48 -26.26 30.34 12.08
N PRO A 49 -27.44 29.85 12.53
CA PRO A 49 -27.82 28.45 12.40
C PRO A 49 -28.07 28.05 10.94
N ARG A 50 -27.40 27.00 10.49
CA ARG A 50 -27.73 26.30 9.24
C ARG A 50 -29.09 25.60 9.40
N PRO A 51 -30.03 25.74 8.44
CA PRO A 51 -31.39 25.22 8.59
C PRO A 51 -31.39 23.68 8.65
N THR A 52 -32.10 23.17 9.65
CA THR A 52 -32.43 21.77 9.85
C THR A 52 -33.23 21.27 8.64
N ALA A 53 -32.69 20.27 7.93
CA ALA A 53 -33.46 19.56 6.91
C ALA A 53 -34.56 18.75 7.60
N GLU A 54 -35.81 19.04 7.26
CA GLU A 54 -36.99 18.32 7.73
C GLU A 54 -36.93 16.85 7.30
N ALA A 55 -37.26 15.95 8.23
CA ALA A 55 -37.49 14.54 7.94
C ALA A 55 -38.74 14.41 7.05
N PRO A 56 -38.76 13.49 6.07
CA PRO A 56 -39.96 13.28 5.27
C PRO A 56 -41.08 12.68 6.12
N THR A 57 -42.20 13.40 6.17
CA THR A 57 -43.48 12.93 6.72
C THR A 57 -43.98 11.74 5.90
N ILE A 58 -44.13 10.58 6.54
CA ILE A 58 -44.83 9.43 5.97
C ILE A 58 -46.31 9.63 6.23
N ASP A 59 -47.09 9.92 5.18
CA ASP A 59 -48.55 9.88 5.27
C ASP A 59 -49.03 8.44 5.56
N PRO A 60 -50.01 8.23 6.46
CA PRO A 60 -50.53 6.91 6.74
C PRO A 60 -51.33 6.39 5.54
N ILE A 61 -50.82 5.33 4.92
CA ILE A 61 -51.54 4.60 3.87
C ILE A 61 -52.72 3.89 4.53
N ASN A 62 -53.93 4.29 4.14
CA ASN A 62 -55.18 3.64 4.50
C ASN A 62 -55.11 2.13 4.25
N SER A 63 -55.33 1.35 5.31
CA SER A 63 -55.56 -0.09 5.26
C SER A 63 -56.88 -0.38 4.55
N PRO A 64 -56.94 -1.23 3.51
CA PRO A 64 -58.21 -1.71 2.98
C PRO A 64 -58.74 -2.86 3.83
N THR A 65 -59.95 -2.70 4.35
CA THR A 65 -60.83 -3.75 4.87
C THR A 65 -61.09 -4.82 3.78
N PRO A 66 -61.22 -6.12 4.11
CA PRO A 66 -61.37 -7.16 3.10
C PRO A 66 -62.80 -7.19 2.54
N GLU A 67 -62.97 -6.82 1.27
CA GLU A 67 -64.18 -7.13 0.51
C GLU A 67 -64.06 -8.53 -0.13
N ALA A 68 -65.03 -9.38 0.20
CA ALA A 68 -65.26 -10.66 -0.46
C ALA A 68 -65.68 -10.40 -1.92
N GLY A 69 -64.76 -10.65 -2.85
CA GLY A 69 -64.96 -10.45 -4.29
C GLY A 69 -64.33 -11.57 -5.10
N ASN A 70 -65.16 -12.51 -5.49
CA ASN A 70 -64.87 -13.71 -6.26
C ASN A 70 -64.34 -13.32 -7.65
N GLY A 71 -63.03 -13.39 -7.85
CA GLY A 71 -62.40 -13.09 -9.13
C GLY A 71 -61.00 -13.70 -9.23
N ARG A 72 -60.90 -14.86 -9.88
CA ARG A 72 -59.66 -15.56 -10.18
C ARG A 72 -58.77 -14.70 -11.10
N ARG A 73 -57.85 -13.93 -10.53
CA ARG A 73 -56.66 -13.42 -11.24
C ARG A 73 -55.43 -14.11 -10.66
N THR A 74 -54.94 -15.12 -11.37
CA THR A 74 -53.57 -15.61 -11.19
C THR A 74 -52.64 -14.49 -11.63
N ALA A 75 -52.00 -13.82 -10.68
CA ALA A 75 -50.83 -13.00 -10.96
C ALA A 75 -49.74 -13.94 -11.50
N GLU A 76 -49.31 -13.69 -12.72
CA GLU A 76 -48.21 -14.40 -13.35
C GLU A 76 -46.94 -14.10 -12.54
N ALA A 77 -46.31 -15.15 -12.01
CA ALA A 77 -45.05 -15.02 -11.29
C ALA A 77 -43.98 -14.47 -12.26
N PRO A 78 -43.04 -13.62 -11.81
CA PRO A 78 -41.99 -13.13 -12.68
C PRO A 78 -41.18 -14.32 -13.20
N THR A 79 -41.22 -14.55 -14.51
CA THR A 79 -40.36 -15.51 -15.18
C THR A 79 -38.92 -14.99 -15.08
N ILE A 80 -38.10 -15.63 -14.26
CA ILE A 80 -36.66 -15.38 -14.24
C ILE A 80 -36.11 -15.89 -15.57
N ASP A 81 -35.76 -14.99 -16.47
CA ASP A 81 -35.07 -15.32 -17.71
C ASP A 81 -33.69 -15.91 -17.36
N PRO A 82 -33.40 -17.19 -17.71
CA PRO A 82 -32.10 -17.81 -17.44
C PRO A 82 -30.97 -17.21 -18.31
N SER A 83 -31.26 -16.24 -19.19
CA SER A 83 -30.32 -15.62 -20.12
C SER A 83 -29.81 -14.24 -19.67
N ALA A 84 -29.90 -13.89 -18.39
CA ALA A 84 -29.18 -12.73 -17.88
C ALA A 84 -27.67 -12.98 -18.02
N SER A 85 -27.03 -12.27 -18.94
CA SER A 85 -25.57 -12.30 -19.05
C SER A 85 -24.96 -11.89 -17.70
N PRO A 86 -23.90 -12.55 -17.23
CA PRO A 86 -23.24 -12.17 -15.98
C PRO A 86 -22.90 -10.69 -16.05
N THR A 87 -23.22 -9.96 -14.98
CA THR A 87 -22.87 -8.54 -14.89
C THR A 87 -21.34 -8.45 -14.91
N PRO A 88 -20.74 -7.65 -15.82
CA PRO A 88 -19.30 -7.47 -15.84
C PRO A 88 -18.79 -7.01 -14.48
N TRP A 89 -17.65 -7.54 -14.04
CA TRP A 89 -17.04 -7.10 -12.80
C TRP A 89 -16.72 -5.60 -12.88
N THR A 90 -16.96 -4.89 -11.79
CA THR A 90 -16.65 -3.47 -11.67
C THR A 90 -15.72 -3.28 -10.48
N ALA A 91 -14.62 -2.56 -10.70
CA ALA A 91 -13.65 -2.29 -9.65
C ALA A 91 -14.32 -1.58 -8.45
N PRO A 92 -14.05 -2.03 -7.21
CA PRO A 92 -14.59 -1.36 -6.02
C PRO A 92 -13.95 0.03 -5.86
N SER A 93 -14.71 0.97 -5.29
CA SER A 93 -14.17 2.26 -4.86
C SER A 93 -13.59 2.11 -3.46
N LEU A 94 -12.27 1.91 -3.38
CA LEU A 94 -11.55 1.76 -2.12
C LEU A 94 -10.88 3.07 -1.73
N LYS A 95 -10.84 3.36 -0.43
CA LYS A 95 -10.03 4.46 0.11
C LYS A 95 -9.06 3.92 1.14
N PHE A 96 -7.85 4.45 1.14
CA PHE A 96 -6.77 3.98 1.98
C PHE A 96 -6.29 5.10 2.87
N TYR A 97 -6.00 4.75 4.11
CA TYR A 97 -5.59 5.68 5.15
C TYR A 97 -4.43 5.08 5.91
N ASN A 98 -3.46 5.94 6.24
CA ASN A 98 -2.47 5.66 7.26
C ASN A 98 -2.77 6.56 8.46
N GLU A 99 -3.34 5.95 9.50
CA GLU A 99 -3.87 6.64 10.68
C GLU A 99 -2.88 6.67 11.85
N ASP A 100 -1.83 5.83 11.81
CA ASP A 100 -0.77 5.81 12.82
C ASP A 100 0.60 6.06 12.16
N THR A 101 1.07 7.29 12.32
CA THR A 101 2.36 7.73 11.78
C THR A 101 3.46 7.74 12.86
N SER A 102 3.32 6.98 13.94
CA SER A 102 4.29 6.99 15.05
C SER A 102 5.62 6.31 14.70
N VAL A 103 5.62 5.40 13.74
CA VAL A 103 6.82 4.66 13.28
C VAL A 103 7.40 5.28 12.01
N TRP A 104 6.52 5.63 11.07
CA TRP A 104 6.88 6.17 9.77
C TRP A 104 5.90 7.25 9.30
N TYR A 105 6.30 8.03 8.31
CA TYR A 105 5.46 9.05 7.68
C TYR A 105 5.57 8.95 6.17
N GLN A 106 4.54 9.41 5.46
CA GLN A 106 4.53 9.40 4.00
C GLN A 106 5.62 10.34 3.46
N ASP A 107 6.40 9.85 2.51
CA ASP A 107 7.46 10.58 1.82
C ASP A 107 7.39 10.29 0.31
N ASP A 108 6.90 11.29 -0.43
CA ASP A 108 6.70 11.24 -1.87
C ASP A 108 8.01 11.20 -2.68
N SER A 109 9.17 11.36 -2.03
CA SER A 109 10.48 11.17 -2.68
C SER A 109 10.84 9.69 -2.86
N ILE A 110 10.18 8.79 -2.12
CA ILE A 110 10.43 7.34 -2.17
C ILE A 110 9.62 6.68 -3.28
N ALA A 111 8.35 7.07 -3.44
CA ALA A 111 7.49 6.60 -4.50
C ALA A 111 6.78 7.79 -5.14
N ASN A 112 6.70 7.78 -6.47
CA ASN A 112 6.13 8.89 -7.22
C ASN A 112 4.61 8.97 -6.99
N PRO A 113 4.08 10.05 -6.38
CA PRO A 113 2.64 10.22 -6.17
C PRO A 113 1.88 10.39 -7.50
N ASP A 114 2.53 10.74 -8.60
CA ASP A 114 1.88 10.78 -9.92
C ASP A 114 1.56 9.38 -10.47
N ALA A 115 2.02 8.31 -9.81
CA ALA A 115 1.67 6.92 -10.13
C ALA A 115 0.34 6.47 -9.48
N VAL A 116 -0.33 7.35 -8.70
CA VAL A 116 -1.64 7.09 -8.10
C VAL A 116 -2.71 7.06 -9.20
N THR A 117 -3.32 5.91 -9.43
CA THR A 117 -4.50 5.74 -10.29
C THR A 117 -5.61 5.03 -9.53
N ASP A 118 -6.84 5.10 -10.03
CA ASP A 118 -7.99 4.36 -9.49
C ASP A 118 -7.79 2.82 -9.52
N GLN A 119 -6.79 2.34 -10.27
CA GLN A 119 -6.49 0.93 -10.53
C GLN A 119 -5.17 0.46 -9.90
N GLY A 120 -4.36 1.37 -9.39
CA GLY A 120 -3.11 1.03 -8.74
C GLY A 120 -2.37 2.24 -8.21
N ASN A 121 -1.77 2.09 -7.03
CA ASN A 121 -1.05 3.15 -6.33
C ASN A 121 0.17 2.57 -5.61
N ILE A 122 1.26 3.33 -5.61
CA ILE A 122 2.48 3.06 -4.84
C ILE A 122 2.75 4.29 -3.98
N GLU A 123 2.62 4.14 -2.66
CA GLU A 123 2.93 5.21 -1.69
C GLU A 123 4.26 4.91 -0.99
N GLY A 124 5.07 5.95 -0.79
CA GLY A 124 6.37 5.88 -0.17
C GLY A 124 6.34 6.36 1.29
N PHE A 125 7.11 5.72 2.16
CA PHE A 125 7.18 6.06 3.58
C PHE A 125 8.61 6.06 4.09
N LEU A 126 8.94 6.93 5.05
CA LEU A 126 10.23 6.93 5.74
C LEU A 126 10.03 6.74 7.24
N SER A 127 10.86 5.92 7.87
CA SER A 127 10.90 5.86 9.34
C SER A 127 11.44 7.17 9.92
N HIS A 128 10.99 7.53 11.14
CA HIS A 128 11.43 8.78 11.79
C HIS A 128 12.93 8.85 12.06
N ASP A 129 13.60 7.71 12.20
CA ASP A 129 15.05 7.62 12.36
C ASP A 129 15.83 7.62 11.02
N GLY A 130 15.11 7.61 9.88
CA GLY A 130 15.67 7.63 8.53
C GLY A 130 16.35 6.33 8.08
N ASN A 131 16.25 5.25 8.85
CA ASN A 131 16.95 3.98 8.55
C ASN A 131 16.15 3.04 7.64
N CYS A 132 14.84 3.25 7.52
CA CYS A 132 13.93 2.40 6.77
C CYS A 132 13.12 3.19 5.76
N GLN A 133 13.00 2.63 4.56
CA GLN A 133 12.07 3.05 3.52
C GLN A 133 10.91 2.06 3.46
N GLY A 134 9.72 2.59 3.24
CA GLY A 134 8.47 1.87 3.18
C GLY A 134 7.81 2.03 1.83
N ILE A 135 7.17 0.98 1.34
CA ILE A 135 6.34 1.02 0.15
C ILE A 135 5.02 0.33 0.44
N GLU A 136 3.92 1.03 0.19
CA GLU A 136 2.58 0.44 0.13
C GLU A 136 2.15 0.34 -1.33
N LYS A 137 1.85 -0.87 -1.80
CA LYS A 137 1.40 -1.12 -3.19
C LYS A 137 -0.03 -1.64 -3.19
N ARG A 138 -0.81 -1.10 -4.11
CA ARG A 138 -2.21 -1.44 -4.34
C ARG A 138 -2.38 -1.67 -5.83
N ASP A 139 -3.03 -2.76 -6.21
CA ASP A 139 -3.36 -3.09 -7.60
C ASP A 139 -4.78 -3.65 -7.62
N ILE A 140 -5.67 -3.02 -8.37
CA ILE A 140 -7.08 -3.37 -8.50
C ILE A 140 -7.36 -3.66 -9.96
N SER A 141 -7.67 -4.91 -10.29
CA SER A 141 -7.94 -5.30 -11.66
C SER A 141 -8.88 -6.50 -11.79
N GLU A 142 -9.56 -6.55 -12.94
CA GLU A 142 -10.39 -7.68 -13.32
C GLU A 142 -9.55 -8.96 -13.50
N ALA A 143 -8.26 -8.82 -13.80
CA ALA A 143 -7.34 -9.95 -13.88
C ALA A 143 -7.10 -10.61 -12.51
N ILE A 144 -7.02 -9.81 -11.44
CA ILE A 144 -6.94 -10.34 -10.07
C ILE A 144 -8.29 -10.97 -9.69
N HIS A 145 -9.42 -10.33 -10.06
CA HIS A 145 -10.74 -10.88 -9.79
C HIS A 145 -10.99 -12.24 -10.43
N ASN A 146 -10.56 -12.40 -11.69
CA ASN A 146 -10.72 -13.62 -12.45
C ASN A 146 -9.61 -14.66 -12.19
N ASN A 147 -8.73 -14.42 -11.22
CA ASN A 147 -7.71 -15.39 -10.86
C ASN A 147 -8.36 -16.64 -10.25
N VAL A 148 -7.90 -17.82 -10.65
CA VAL A 148 -8.43 -19.10 -10.19
C VAL A 148 -7.88 -19.54 -8.83
N LEU A 149 -6.79 -18.91 -8.40
CA LEU A 149 -6.17 -19.17 -7.11
C LEU A 149 -7.01 -18.60 -5.98
N SER A 150 -6.96 -19.26 -4.83
CA SER A 150 -7.62 -18.76 -3.62
C SER A 150 -6.94 -17.48 -3.12
N ASP A 151 -7.62 -16.76 -2.22
CA ASP A 151 -7.02 -15.60 -1.58
C ASP A 151 -5.75 -15.98 -0.81
N ASP A 152 -5.76 -17.15 -0.17
CA ASP A 152 -4.61 -17.70 0.54
C ASP A 152 -3.42 -17.96 -0.39
N GLU A 153 -3.66 -18.64 -1.52
CA GLU A 153 -2.62 -18.95 -2.51
C GLU A 153 -2.05 -17.67 -3.13
N MET A 154 -2.91 -16.73 -3.52
CA MET A 154 -2.47 -15.44 -4.06
C MET A 154 -1.69 -14.62 -3.04
N SER A 155 -2.17 -14.54 -1.80
CA SER A 155 -1.49 -13.79 -0.73
C SER A 155 -0.12 -14.39 -0.40
N SER A 156 -0.03 -15.72 -0.37
CA SER A 156 1.22 -16.46 -0.11
C SER A 156 2.27 -16.23 -1.19
N LEU A 157 1.86 -16.09 -2.46
CA LEU A 157 2.74 -15.75 -3.58
C LEU A 157 3.11 -14.26 -3.63
N LEU A 158 2.17 -13.40 -3.22
CA LEU A 158 2.31 -11.94 -3.23
C LEU A 158 3.28 -11.44 -2.14
N VAL A 159 3.35 -12.15 -1.00
CA VAL A 159 4.24 -11.78 0.10
C VAL A 159 5.71 -11.94 -0.22
N ASP A 160 6.07 -12.79 -1.19
CA ASP A 160 7.46 -12.99 -1.61
C ASP A 160 8.08 -11.67 -2.16
N ILE A 161 9.37 -11.46 -1.91
CA ILE A 161 10.12 -10.31 -2.45
C ILE A 161 10.58 -10.65 -3.87
N LYS A 162 10.03 -9.95 -4.87
CA LYS A 162 10.28 -10.18 -6.31
C LYS A 162 10.70 -8.90 -7.04
N ASP A 163 11.04 -7.84 -6.29
CA ASP A 163 11.48 -6.56 -6.83
C ASP A 163 12.84 -6.71 -7.52
N ASN A 164 12.95 -6.26 -8.77
CA ASN A 164 14.14 -6.50 -9.62
C ASN A 164 15.45 -5.88 -9.09
N ASN A 165 15.34 -4.90 -8.20
CA ASN A 165 16.45 -4.23 -7.54
C ASN A 165 16.82 -4.87 -6.20
N ILE A 166 16.17 -5.97 -5.81
CA ILE A 166 16.47 -6.73 -4.60
C ILE A 166 16.89 -8.15 -5.00
N SER A 167 18.10 -8.56 -4.62
CA SER A 167 18.65 -9.89 -4.84
C SER A 167 18.95 -10.61 -3.53
N ASP A 168 19.33 -11.89 -3.62
CA ASP A 168 19.81 -12.71 -2.49
C ASP A 168 18.83 -12.75 -1.31
N VAL A 169 17.54 -12.75 -1.63
CA VAL A 169 16.47 -12.73 -0.64
C VAL A 169 16.47 -14.02 0.18
N SER A 170 16.44 -13.87 1.50
CA SER A 170 16.19 -14.96 2.45
C SER A 170 15.05 -14.56 3.37
N GLU A 171 14.03 -15.41 3.47
CA GLU A 171 12.98 -15.28 4.47
C GLU A 171 13.53 -15.67 5.85
N THR A 172 13.27 -14.84 6.87
CA THR A 172 13.69 -15.07 8.25
C THR A 172 12.52 -15.48 9.15
N SER A 173 11.29 -15.17 8.75
CA SER A 173 10.07 -15.56 9.44
C SER A 173 8.88 -15.46 8.49
N ARG A 174 7.82 -16.24 8.77
CA ARG A 174 6.52 -16.15 8.10
C ARG A 174 5.40 -16.44 9.08
N GLU A 175 4.38 -15.60 9.05
CA GLU A 175 3.21 -15.70 9.90
C GLU A 175 1.97 -15.15 9.17
N THR A 176 0.79 -15.51 9.66
CA THR A 176 -0.46 -14.86 9.29
C THR A 176 -0.79 -13.82 10.36
N VAL A 177 -1.09 -12.60 9.94
CA VAL A 177 -1.43 -11.49 10.84
C VAL A 177 -2.78 -10.92 10.48
N ASP A 178 -3.50 -10.44 11.50
CA ASP A 178 -4.84 -9.87 11.40
C ASP A 178 -4.80 -8.46 12.01
N ARG A 179 -4.48 -7.47 11.17
CA ARG A 179 -4.06 -6.13 11.62
C ARG A 179 -4.57 -4.98 10.78
N VAL A 180 -4.49 -5.10 9.45
CA VAL A 180 -4.94 -4.02 8.56
C VAL A 180 -6.45 -3.91 8.69
N ARG A 181 -6.95 -2.70 8.94
CA ARG A 181 -8.37 -2.47 9.19
C ARG A 181 -9.15 -2.35 7.90
N ASP A 182 -10.33 -2.95 7.87
CA ASP A 182 -11.30 -2.82 6.79
C ASP A 182 -12.70 -2.57 7.37
N ASP A 183 -13.74 -2.48 6.53
CA ASP A 183 -15.11 -2.25 7.02
C ASP A 183 -15.66 -3.46 7.81
N GLY A 184 -15.02 -4.63 7.70
CA GLY A 184 -15.31 -5.84 8.45
C GLY A 184 -14.61 -5.94 9.81
N GLY A 185 -13.71 -5.01 10.13
CA GLY A 185 -12.88 -5.01 11.32
C GLY A 185 -11.40 -5.01 10.95
N THR A 186 -10.83 -6.21 10.81
CA THR A 186 -9.46 -6.42 10.35
C THR A 186 -9.40 -7.56 9.34
N MET A 187 -8.42 -7.48 8.45
CA MET A 187 -8.17 -8.53 7.46
C MET A 187 -6.90 -9.32 7.78
N ASP A 188 -7.00 -10.63 7.52
CA ASP A 188 -5.83 -11.51 7.52
C ASP A 188 -4.92 -11.17 6.34
N GLY A 189 -3.62 -11.46 6.50
CA GLY A 189 -2.69 -11.57 5.40
C GLY A 189 -1.37 -12.20 5.86
N TYR A 190 -0.50 -12.50 4.91
CA TYR A 190 0.82 -13.03 5.24
C TYR A 190 1.78 -11.90 5.57
N SER A 191 2.55 -12.08 6.63
CA SER A 191 3.66 -11.22 7.03
C SER A 191 4.94 -12.05 7.06
N ILE A 192 5.99 -11.57 6.41
CA ILE A 192 7.32 -12.17 6.45
C ILE A 192 8.34 -11.18 7.00
N GLY A 193 9.34 -11.71 7.70
CA GLY A 193 10.61 -11.04 7.90
C GLY A 193 11.59 -11.52 6.83
N TRP A 194 12.48 -10.65 6.35
CA TRP A 194 13.39 -11.00 5.27
C TRP A 194 14.70 -10.22 5.32
N THR A 195 15.73 -10.76 4.65
CA THR A 195 17.00 -10.09 4.35
C THR A 195 17.28 -10.17 2.86
N GLY A 196 18.08 -9.26 2.32
CA GLY A 196 18.55 -9.32 0.93
C GLY A 196 19.59 -8.25 0.60
N THR A 197 19.84 -8.06 -0.69
CA THR A 197 20.75 -7.03 -1.23
C THR A 197 19.95 -6.08 -2.10
N PHE A 198 19.87 -4.81 -1.70
CA PHE A 198 19.26 -3.76 -2.52
C PHE A 198 20.32 -3.11 -3.39
N THR A 199 20.04 -2.96 -4.69
CA THR A 199 20.88 -2.22 -5.63
C THR A 199 20.14 -0.97 -6.13
N SER A 200 20.67 0.19 -5.79
CA SER A 200 20.13 1.48 -6.22
C SER A 200 20.25 1.69 -7.74
N GLN A 201 19.55 2.69 -8.28
CA GLN A 201 19.63 3.03 -9.71
C GLN A 201 21.04 3.44 -10.15
N ASP A 202 21.82 4.01 -9.22
CA ASP A 202 23.21 4.39 -9.47
C ASP A 202 24.18 3.19 -9.44
N GLY A 203 23.68 1.99 -9.13
CA GLY A 203 24.45 0.75 -9.10
C GLY A 203 25.10 0.42 -7.77
N GLU A 204 24.92 1.27 -6.74
CA GLU A 204 25.40 1.00 -5.39
C GLU A 204 24.52 -0.08 -4.72
N SER A 205 25.16 -1.13 -4.19
CA SER A 205 24.50 -2.23 -3.50
C SER A 205 24.72 -2.17 -1.98
N GLN A 206 23.68 -2.48 -1.21
CA GLN A 206 23.73 -2.55 0.25
C GLN A 206 22.92 -3.75 0.78
N GLU A 207 23.37 -4.33 1.88
CA GLU A 207 22.58 -5.33 2.59
C GLU A 207 21.39 -4.67 3.29
N VAL A 208 20.22 -5.26 3.12
CA VAL A 208 18.95 -4.78 3.68
C VAL A 208 18.22 -5.89 4.41
N GLU A 209 17.34 -5.49 5.30
CA GLU A 209 16.43 -6.36 6.04
C GLU A 209 15.11 -5.65 6.28
N GLY A 210 14.06 -6.40 6.61
CA GLY A 210 12.82 -5.79 7.04
C GLY A 210 11.65 -6.75 7.01
N TYR A 211 10.47 -6.20 6.75
CA TYR A 211 9.21 -6.94 6.77
C TYR A 211 8.41 -6.69 5.50
N LYS A 212 7.57 -7.65 5.14
CA LYS A 212 6.56 -7.46 4.09
C LYS A 212 5.27 -8.13 4.49
N PHE A 213 4.17 -7.42 4.31
CA PHE A 213 2.81 -7.91 4.44
C PHE A 213 2.16 -7.95 3.06
N ALA A 214 1.33 -8.96 2.81
CA ALA A 214 0.55 -9.06 1.60
C ALA A 214 -0.82 -9.69 1.84
N ARG A 215 -1.81 -9.17 1.13
CA ARG A 215 -3.18 -9.68 1.08
C ARG A 215 -3.76 -9.51 -0.32
N ALA A 216 -4.17 -10.61 -0.93
CA ALA A 216 -5.00 -10.64 -2.12
C ALA A 216 -6.46 -10.87 -1.73
N VAL A 217 -7.40 -10.17 -2.36
CA VAL A 217 -8.85 -10.32 -2.17
C VAL A 217 -9.50 -10.46 -3.54
N GLY A 218 -9.73 -11.70 -3.97
CA GLY A 218 -10.21 -12.04 -5.30
C GLY A 218 -11.57 -11.42 -5.63
N ASP A 219 -12.53 -11.47 -4.71
CA ASP A 219 -13.86 -10.86 -4.90
C ASP A 219 -13.75 -9.34 -5.21
N ALA A 220 -12.77 -8.66 -4.58
CA ALA A 220 -12.50 -7.24 -4.77
C ALA A 220 -11.52 -6.95 -5.91
N GLY A 221 -10.93 -7.98 -6.54
CA GLY A 221 -9.87 -7.84 -7.53
C GLY A 221 -8.64 -7.09 -7.00
N LEU A 222 -8.35 -7.17 -5.70
CA LEU A 222 -7.32 -6.36 -5.02
C LEU A 222 -6.09 -7.21 -4.68
N ASN A 223 -4.91 -6.71 -5.03
CA ASN A 223 -3.65 -7.08 -4.42
C ASN A 223 -3.14 -5.91 -3.58
N PHE A 224 -2.93 -6.15 -2.29
CA PHE A 224 -2.44 -5.18 -1.33
C PHE A 224 -1.14 -5.67 -0.70
N SER A 225 -0.13 -4.80 -0.62
CA SER A 225 1.09 -5.14 0.10
C SER A 225 1.75 -3.92 0.74
N VAL A 226 2.44 -4.16 1.83
CA VAL A 226 3.20 -3.17 2.59
C VAL A 226 4.59 -3.77 2.81
N MET A 227 5.64 -3.01 2.55
CA MET A 227 7.01 -3.48 2.73
C MET A 227 7.82 -2.41 3.44
N ALA A 228 8.53 -2.79 4.49
CA ALA A 228 9.58 -2.01 5.11
C ALA A 228 10.93 -2.61 4.73
N MET A 229 11.82 -1.78 4.22
CA MET A 229 13.19 -2.13 3.86
C MET A 229 14.15 -1.19 4.59
N CYS A 230 14.94 -1.76 5.47
CA CYS A 230 15.88 -1.06 6.33
C CYS A 230 17.30 -1.43 5.99
N ARG A 231 18.25 -0.55 6.33
CA ARG A 231 19.66 -0.95 6.38
C ARG A 231 19.84 -2.09 7.37
N LYS A 232 20.64 -3.09 7.01
CA LYS A 232 20.93 -4.22 7.90
C LYS A 232 21.45 -3.76 9.27
N GLY A 233 20.91 -4.33 10.33
CA GLY A 233 21.18 -3.94 11.72
C GLY A 233 20.36 -2.75 12.21
N SER A 234 19.45 -2.22 11.40
CA SER A 234 18.57 -1.08 11.73
C SER A 234 17.10 -1.37 11.41
N SER A 235 16.69 -2.65 11.36
CA SER A 235 15.29 -3.02 11.16
C SER A 235 14.36 -2.37 12.18
N ILE A 236 13.14 -2.05 11.75
CA ILE A 236 12.02 -1.88 12.68
C ILE A 236 11.83 -3.16 13.51
N THR A 237 11.36 -3.01 14.74
CA THR A 237 11.00 -4.16 15.59
C THR A 237 9.69 -4.80 15.13
N SER A 238 9.43 -6.04 15.58
CA SER A 238 8.14 -6.69 15.33
C SER A 238 6.97 -5.85 15.84
N ASP A 239 7.07 -5.24 17.03
CA ASP A 239 6.00 -4.39 17.58
C ASP A 239 5.78 -3.13 16.73
N GLN A 240 6.85 -2.51 16.23
CA GLN A 240 6.74 -1.38 15.29
C GLN A 240 6.13 -1.81 13.97
N TRP A 241 6.47 -2.99 13.45
CA TRP A 241 5.84 -3.54 12.26
C TRP A 241 4.35 -3.77 12.43
N GLN A 242 3.94 -4.37 13.56
CA GLN A 242 2.53 -4.55 13.90
C GLN A 242 1.80 -3.21 14.08
N THR A 243 2.48 -2.19 14.61
CA THR A 243 1.96 -0.81 14.72
C THR A 243 1.72 -0.21 13.34
N ILE A 244 2.69 -0.35 12.42
CA ILE A 244 2.54 0.07 11.02
C ILE A 244 1.30 -0.56 10.39
N LEU A 245 1.14 -1.89 10.50
CA LEU A 245 0.01 -2.59 9.90
C LEU A 245 -1.34 -2.18 10.52
N GLY A 246 -1.39 -1.98 11.84
CA GLY A 246 -2.60 -1.52 12.53
C GLY A 246 -2.98 -0.06 12.21
N GLY A 247 -1.99 0.74 11.80
CA GLY A 247 -2.19 2.10 11.32
C GLY A 247 -2.94 2.19 10.00
N ILE A 248 -2.92 1.12 9.19
CA ILE A 248 -3.54 1.12 7.86
C ILE A 248 -5.03 0.79 7.94
N ARG A 249 -5.85 1.56 7.21
CA ARG A 249 -7.28 1.32 7.04
C ARG A 249 -7.71 1.39 5.57
N ILE A 250 -8.52 0.43 5.14
CA ILE A 250 -9.10 0.34 3.80
C ILE A 250 -10.63 0.42 3.89
N GLU A 251 -11.22 1.55 3.50
CA GLU A 251 -12.67 1.70 3.37
C GLU A 251 -13.17 1.11 2.06
N GLY A 252 -14.40 0.57 2.08
CA GLY A 252 -15.04 -0.05 0.91
C GLY A 252 -14.67 -1.52 0.71
N LEU A 253 -13.92 -2.11 1.65
CA LEU A 253 -13.46 -3.49 1.63
C LEU A 253 -14.03 -4.29 2.81
N THR A 254 -14.38 -5.55 2.57
CA THR A 254 -14.69 -6.52 3.64
C THR A 254 -14.02 -7.84 3.28
N ALA A 255 -12.75 -7.99 3.64
CA ALA A 255 -11.91 -9.11 3.26
C ALA A 255 -11.92 -10.21 4.33
N GLY A 256 -11.79 -9.86 5.61
CA GLY A 256 -11.72 -10.82 6.71
C GLY A 256 -10.64 -11.89 6.50
N LYS A 257 -10.99 -13.15 6.78
CA LYS A 257 -10.09 -14.31 6.66
C LYS A 257 -9.76 -14.64 5.21
N MET A 258 -8.54 -15.12 4.94
CA MET A 258 -8.16 -15.61 3.62
C MET A 258 -9.00 -16.84 3.28
N LYS A 259 -9.72 -16.79 2.16
CA LYS A 259 -10.58 -17.87 1.65
C LYS A 259 -9.86 -18.75 0.65
#